data_AF-A0A2V8BSF7-F1
#
_entry.id   AF-A0A2V8BSF7-F1
#
_cell.length_a   1.000
_cell.length_b   1.000
_cell.length_c   1.000
_cell.angle_alpha   90.00
_cell.angle_beta   90.00
_cell.angle_gamma   90.00
#
_symmetry.space_group_name_H-M   'P 1'
#
loop_
_entity.id
_entity.type
_entity.pdbx_description
1 polymer ?
#
loop_
_entity_poly.entity_id
_entity_poly.type
_entity_poly.pdbx_seq_one_letter_code
_entity_poly.pdbx_strand_id
1 'polypeptide(L)' 'MAFANPNITALAVEATEFPDLARRYQVNGVPKTVVNDAIEILGALPQDAFVQQALSTFGSRVSTLTPPES' A
#
# COMPACT_ATOMS: atom_id res chain seq x y z
N MET A 1 -3.35 7.71 7.80
CA MET A 1 -2.70 8.22 6.57
C MET A 1 -3.58 8.10 5.31
N ALA A 2 -4.56 7.19 5.21
CA ALA A 2 -5.48 7.15 4.05
C ALA A 2 -6.52 8.29 3.99
N PHE A 3 -6.99 8.80 5.13
CA PHE A 3 -7.95 9.92 5.19
C PHE A 3 -7.45 11.21 4.52
N ALA A 4 -6.12 11.37 4.36
CA ALA A 4 -5.52 12.58 3.81
C ALA A 4 -5.66 12.68 2.28
N ASN A 5 -6.00 11.60 1.57
CA ASN A 5 -6.15 11.62 0.12
C ASN A 5 -7.27 10.66 -0.31
N PRO A 6 -8.33 11.13 -0.99
CA PRO A 6 -9.45 10.28 -1.39
C PRO A 6 -9.06 9.17 -2.37
N ASN A 7 -7.91 9.27 -3.03
CA ASN A 7 -7.41 8.25 -3.95
C ASN A 7 -6.69 7.09 -3.23
N ILE A 8 -6.50 7.17 -1.91
CA ILE A 8 -5.84 6.14 -1.12
C ILE A 8 -6.88 5.46 -0.24
N THR A 9 -7.15 4.19 -0.51
CA THR A 9 -7.96 3.34 0.38
C THR A 9 -7.02 2.44 1.19
N ALA A 10 -7.22 2.39 2.49
CA ALA A 10 -6.47 1.50 3.37
C ALA A 10 -7.43 0.79 4.34
N LEU A 11 -7.13 -0.48 4.60
CA LEU A 11 -7.83 -1.30 5.57
C LEU A 11 -6.79 -1.85 6.56
N ALA A 12 -7.10 -1.76 7.85
CA ALA A 12 -6.37 -2.50 8.87
C ALA A 12 -7.09 -3.84 9.08
N VAL A 13 -6.35 -4.94 8.97
CA VAL A 13 -6.87 -6.29 9.20
C VAL A 13 -6.12 -6.92 10.36
N GLU A 14 -6.86 -7.48 11.30
CA GLU A 14 -6.31 -8.24 12.42
C GLU A 14 -5.95 -9.66 11.93
N ALA A 15 -4.68 -10.05 12.03
CA ALA A 15 -4.20 -11.26 11.38
C ALA A 15 -4.75 -12.54 12.03
N THR A 16 -5.06 -12.52 13.33
CA THR A 16 -5.56 -13.69 14.07
C THR A 16 -7.04 -13.98 13.79
N GLU A 17 -7.84 -12.97 13.46
CA GLU A 17 -9.25 -13.07 13.06
C GLU A 17 -9.41 -13.53 11.61
N PHE A 18 -8.40 -13.30 10.76
CA PHE A 18 -8.43 -13.63 9.33
C PHE A 18 -7.27 -14.55 8.91
N PRO A 19 -7.23 -15.81 9.40
CA PRO A 19 -6.12 -16.73 9.13
C PRO A 19 -5.96 -17.07 7.64
N ASP A 20 -7.04 -17.10 6.86
CA ASP A 20 -6.98 -17.34 5.42
C ASP A 20 -6.28 -16.19 4.67
N LEU A 21 -6.56 -14.96 5.08
CA LEU A 21 -5.92 -13.77 4.53
C LEU A 21 -4.44 -13.73 4.92
N ALA A 22 -4.14 -14.04 6.19
CA ALA A 22 -2.78 -14.14 6.69
C ALA A 22 -1.97 -15.20 5.91
N ARG A 23 -2.57 -16.35 5.60
CA ARG A 23 -1.94 -17.38 4.75
C ARG A 23 -1.73 -16.90 3.32
N ARG A 24 -2.74 -16.27 2.71
CA ARG A 24 -2.66 -15.76 1.33
C ARG A 24 -1.51 -14.76 1.13
N TYR A 25 -1.30 -13.86 2.09
CA TYR A 25 -0.22 -12.88 2.06
C TYR A 25 1.04 -13.34 2.83
N GLN A 26 1.12 -14.62 3.20
CA GLN A 26 2.27 -15.20 3.91
C GLN A 26 2.73 -14.31 5.08
N VAL A 27 1.77 -13.88 5.92
CA VAL A 27 2.02 -13.03 7.08
C VAL A 27 2.73 -13.87 8.14
N ASN A 28 4.06 -13.72 8.22
CA ASN A 28 4.90 -14.39 9.22
C ASN A 28 5.23 -13.50 10.41
N GLY A 29 4.96 -12.20 10.31
CA GLY A 29 5.22 -11.21 11.35
C GLY A 29 4.38 -9.96 11.14
N VAL A 30 3.96 -9.35 12.24
CA VAL A 30 3.19 -8.10 12.26
C VAL A 30 4.02 -6.97 12.89
N PRO A 31 3.84 -5.71 12.45
CA PRO A 31 2.94 -5.26 11.38
C PRO A 31 3.48 -5.58 9.97
N LYS A 32 2.57 -5.95 9.05
CA LYS A 32 2.83 -6.12 7.61
C LYS A 32 1.83 -5.27 6.83
N THR A 33 2.31 -4.48 5.88
CA THR A 33 1.47 -3.71 4.96
C THR A 33 1.65 -4.25 3.55
N VAL A 34 0.54 -4.46 2.85
CA VAL A 34 0.53 -4.85 1.43
C VAL A 34 -0.14 -3.74 0.63
N VAL A 35 0.50 -3.28 -0.44
CA VAL A 35 -0.03 -2.22 -1.33
C VAL A 35 -0.29 -2.81 -2.70
N ASN A 36 -1.53 -2.69 -3.19
CA ASN A 36 -1.98 -3.18 -4.50
C ASN A 36 -1.59 -4.64 -4.81
N ASP A 37 -1.56 -5.51 -3.79
CA ASP A 37 -1.13 -6.91 -3.90
C ASP A 37 0.29 -7.11 -4.49
N ALA A 38 1.11 -6.06 -4.53
CA ALA A 38 2.39 -6.05 -5.24
C ALA A 38 3.56 -5.64 -4.36
N ILE A 39 3.36 -4.65 -3.47
CA ILE A 39 4.41 -4.14 -2.58
C ILE A 39 4.15 -4.68 -1.19
N GLU A 40 5.19 -5.25 -0.57
CA GLU A 40 5.16 -5.69 0.81
C GLU A 40 6.11 -4.87 1.66
N ILE A 41 5.61 -4.34 2.76
CA ILE A 41 6.38 -3.57 3.74
C ILE A 41 6.26 -4.29 5.07
N LEU A 42 7.38 -4.76 5.60
CA LEU A 42 7.46 -5.47 6.88
C LEU A 42 7.96 -4.52 7.97
N GLY A 43 7.29 -4.56 9.12
CA GLY A 43 7.65 -3.78 10.29
C GLY A 43 7.19 -2.32 10.23
N ALA A 44 7.59 -1.56 11.24
CA ALA A 44 7.30 -0.14 11.34
C ALA A 44 8.47 0.66 10.77
N LEU A 45 8.37 1.03 9.49
CA LEU A 45 9.32 1.97 8.88
C LEU A 45 9.05 3.41 9.33
N PRO A 46 10.07 4.29 9.32
CA PRO A 46 9.86 5.73 9.40
C PRO A 46 8.88 6.19 8.30
N GLN A 47 8.06 7.20 8.61
CA GLN A 47 6.99 7.67 7.71
C GLN A 47 7.48 7.97 6.29
N ASP A 48 8.61 8.65 6.14
CA ASP A 48 9.13 9.03 4.82
C ASP A 48 9.53 7.81 3.99
N ALA A 49 10.18 6.83 4.63
CA ALA A 49 10.57 5.58 3.99
C ALA A 49 9.33 4.74 3.61
N PHE A 50 8.32 4.71 4.48
CA PHE A 50 7.06 4.04 4.20
C PHE A 50 6.36 4.62 2.96
N VAL A 51 6.24 5.95 2.88
CA VAL A 51 5.60 6.62 1.74
C VAL A 51 6.36 6.38 0.44
N GLN A 52 7.69 6.49 0.46
CA GLN A 52 8.52 6.21 -0.71
C GLN A 52 8.31 4.77 -1.22
N GLN A 53 8.33 3.80 -0.31
CA GLN A 53 8.16 2.40 -0.69
C GLN A 53 6.74 2.11 -1.18
N ALA A 54 5.71 2.64 -0.51
CA ALA A 54 4.31 2.45 -0.90
C ALA A 54 3.99 3.07 -2.27
N LEU A 55 4.66 4.16 -2.64
CA LEU A 55 4.46 4.85 -3.92
C LEU A 55 5.39 4.36 -5.04
N SER A 56 6.38 3.52 -4.75
CA SER A 56 7.40 3.07 -5.71
C SER A 56 6.84 2.48 -7.01
N THR A 57 5.67 1.83 -6.96
CA THR A 57 5.03 1.22 -8.14
C THR A 57 4.10 2.19 -8.90
N PHE A 58 3.75 3.35 -8.33
CA PHE A 58 2.87 4.32 -9.00
C PHE A 58 3.58 5.15 -10.08
N GLY A 59 4.91 5.14 -10.14
CA GLY A 59 5.71 5.88 -11.13
C GLY A 59 5.66 5.34 -12.56
N SER A 60 5.09 4.15 -12.79
CA SER A 60 5.07 3.50 -14.11
C SER A 60 3.74 3.69 -14.88
N ARG A 61 2.79 4.46 -14.35
CA ARG A 61 1.50 4.78 -15.01
C ARG A 61 1.23 6.26 -15.26
N VAL A 62 2.25 7.12 -15.23
CA VAL A 62 2.11 8.50 -15.74
C VAL A 62 2.33 8.51 -17.25
N SER A 63 1.34 8.01 -17.98
CA SER A 63 1.20 8.30 -19.41
C SER A 63 -0.27 8.67 -19.63
N THR A 64 -0.50 9.84 -20.23
CA THR A 64 -1.79 10.38 -20.76
C THR A 64 -2.70 11.28 -19.90
N LEU A 65 -2.19 12.07 -18.95
CA LEU A 65 -2.92 13.29 -18.55
C LEU A 65 -2.22 14.53 -19.12
N THR A 66 -2.21 14.63 -20.45
CA THR A 66 -2.03 15.93 -21.13
C THR A 66 -3.41 16.59 -21.16
N PRO A 67 -3.61 17.75 -20.51
CA PRO A 67 -4.85 18.50 -20.69
C PRO A 67 -4.97 18.95 -22.15
N PRO A 68 -6.15 18.85 -22.80
CA PRO A 68 -6.35 19.50 -24.08
C PRO A 68 -6.27 21.02 -23.85
N GLU A 69 -5.26 21.66 -24.45
CA GLU A 69 -5.28 23.11 -24.66
C GLU A 69 -6.46 23.45 -25.58
N SER A 70 -7.34 24.34 -25.13
CA SER A 70 -8.23 25.17 -25.97
C SER A 70 -8.58 26.45 -25.23
#